data_AF-A0A3M4AR75-F1
#
_entry.id   AF-A0A3M4AR75-F1
#
_cell.length_a   1.000
_cell.length_b   1.000
_cell.length_c   1.000
_cell.angle_alpha   90.00
_cell.angle_beta   90.00
_cell.angle_gamma   90.00
#
_symmetry.space_group_name_H-M   'P 1'
#
loop_
_entity.id
_entity.type
_entity.pdbx_description
1 polymer ?
#
loop_
_entity_poly.entity_id
_entity_poly.type
_entity_poly.pdbx_seq_one_letter_code
_entity_poly.pdbx_strand_id
1 'polypeptide(L)'
;RFADSAIPTARPLAEDAETNPLWTPLGADVFWQGSVDDQDSSLLIALDDPLAVFNDLGMQLAADQAAFRDWQARHEHKIQIAQTVSGLCGAESDPQKLPASVRGNAARTHQYLSEVE
;
A
#
# COMPACT_ATOMS: atom_id res chain seq x y z
N ARG A 1 2.33 -6.52 -12.12
CA ARG A 1 1.70 -7.61 -12.88
C ARG A 1 0.52 -8.07 -12.05
N PHE A 2 -0.70 -7.79 -12.51
CA PHE A 2 -1.92 -8.14 -11.79
C PHE A 2 -2.00 -9.66 -11.70
N ALA A 3 -2.20 -10.17 -10.49
CA ALA A 3 -2.38 -11.59 -10.23
C ALA A 3 -3.84 -11.92 -10.55
N ASP A 4 -4.07 -12.53 -11.70
CA ASP A 4 -5.39 -12.94 -12.16
C ASP A 4 -5.90 -14.08 -11.27
N SER A 5 -7.04 -13.90 -10.59
CA SER A 5 -7.63 -14.89 -9.68
C SER A 5 -8.51 -15.88 -10.45
N ALA A 6 -7.91 -16.58 -11.43
CA ALA A 6 -8.61 -17.61 -12.18
C ALA A 6 -8.82 -18.86 -11.29
N ILE A 7 -9.98 -18.95 -10.63
CA ILE A 7 -10.45 -20.19 -9.99
C ILE A 7 -11.09 -21.06 -11.09
N PRO A 8 -10.57 -22.28 -11.35
CA PRO A 8 -11.14 -23.15 -12.38
C PRO A 8 -12.58 -23.53 -12.03
N THR A 9 -13.46 -23.48 -13.03
CA THR A 9 -14.90 -23.76 -12.86
C THR A 9 -15.25 -25.25 -12.83
N ALA A 10 -14.32 -26.16 -13.14
CA ALA A 10 -14.54 -27.61 -13.02
C ALA A 10 -13.25 -28.38 -12.70
N ARG A 11 -13.39 -29.47 -11.92
CA ARG A 11 -12.35 -30.51 -11.80
C ARG A 11 -12.28 -31.29 -13.12
N PRO A 12 -11.09 -31.63 -13.62
CA PRO A 12 -10.98 -32.48 -14.80
C PRO A 12 -11.50 -33.89 -14.47
N LEU A 13 -12.38 -34.41 -15.33
CA LEU A 13 -12.80 -35.80 -15.35
C LEU A 13 -11.63 -36.65 -15.87
N ALA A 14 -10.65 -36.90 -15.02
CA ALA A 14 -9.66 -37.93 -15.24
C ALA A 14 -9.53 -38.72 -13.93
N GLU A 15 -10.44 -39.70 -13.77
CA GLU A 15 -10.06 -40.91 -13.06
C GLU A 15 -9.18 -41.71 -14.00
N ASP A 16 -7.87 -41.52 -13.87
CA ASP A 16 -6.93 -42.63 -13.94
C ASP A 16 -6.03 -42.48 -12.72
N ALA A 17 -6.31 -43.32 -11.73
CA ALA A 17 -5.43 -43.53 -10.59
C ALA A 17 -4.04 -43.94 -11.11
N GLU A 18 -2.99 -43.40 -10.48
CA GLU A 18 -1.57 -43.65 -10.74
C GLU A 18 -0.82 -42.64 -11.62
N THR A 19 -0.90 -41.36 -11.28
CA THR A 19 0.29 -40.50 -11.11
C THR A 19 -0.22 -39.15 -10.65
N ASN A 20 0.06 -38.77 -9.42
CA ASN A 20 -0.37 -37.49 -8.85
C ASN A 20 0.43 -36.35 -9.52
N PRO A 21 -0.10 -35.56 -10.49
CA PRO A 21 0.58 -34.36 -10.91
C PRO A 21 0.05 -33.26 -10.00
N LEU A 22 0.84 -32.96 -8.96
CA LEU A 22 0.65 -31.84 -8.06
C LEU A 22 0.11 -30.63 -8.84
N TRP A 23 -1.21 -30.37 -8.71
CA TRP A 23 -1.88 -29.31 -9.42
C TRP A 23 -1.30 -27.98 -8.94
N THR A 24 -0.32 -27.49 -9.71
CA THR A 24 0.38 -26.24 -9.43
C THR A 24 -0.06 -25.29 -10.52
N PRO A 25 -0.77 -24.20 -10.20
CA PRO A 25 -1.11 -23.20 -11.20
C PRO A 25 0.20 -22.51 -11.62
N LEU A 26 0.83 -23.01 -12.67
CA LEU A 26 1.93 -22.33 -13.33
C LEU A 26 1.36 -21.10 -14.01
N GLY A 27 1.76 -19.94 -13.50
CA GLY A 27 1.20 -18.66 -13.86
C GLY A 27 1.30 -18.31 -15.35
N ALA A 28 0.29 -17.53 -15.76
CA ALA A 28 0.36 -16.46 -16.76
C ALA A 28 0.38 -16.80 -18.25
N ASP A 29 0.39 -18.07 -18.70
CA ASP A 29 0.30 -18.39 -20.15
C ASP A 29 -0.65 -19.56 -20.48
N VAL A 30 -1.69 -19.75 -19.67
CA VAL A 30 -2.70 -20.79 -19.92
C VAL A 30 -3.93 -20.16 -20.56
N PHE A 31 -4.09 -20.34 -21.87
CA PHE A 31 -5.35 -20.06 -22.56
C PHE A 31 -6.39 -21.09 -22.10
N TRP A 32 -7.28 -20.71 -21.19
CA TRP A 32 -8.39 -21.55 -20.78
C TRP A 32 -9.49 -21.45 -21.84
N GLN A 33 -9.45 -22.34 -22.84
CA GLN A 33 -10.54 -22.47 -23.79
C GLN A 33 -11.69 -23.22 -23.11
N GLY A 34 -12.76 -22.51 -22.75
CA GLY A 34 -13.99 -23.13 -22.28
C GLY A 34 -14.58 -24.04 -23.37
N SER A 35 -15.20 -25.16 -22.98
CA SER A 35 -15.93 -26.02 -23.91
C SER A 35 -17.25 -25.36 -24.29
N VAL A 36 -17.49 -25.18 -25.59
CA VAL A 36 -18.76 -24.71 -26.16
C VAL A 36 -19.24 -25.76 -27.15
N ASP A 37 -20.55 -25.99 -27.23
CA ASP A 37 -21.15 -27.09 -28.02
C ASP A 37 -20.87 -26.99 -29.53
N ASP A 38 -20.69 -25.77 -30.06
CA ASP A 38 -20.26 -25.53 -31.43
C ASP A 38 -19.11 -24.52 -31.45
N GLN A 39 -17.88 -25.02 -31.62
CA GLN A 39 -16.68 -24.19 -31.64
C GLN A 39 -16.53 -23.44 -32.96
N ASP A 40 -16.98 -24.00 -34.08
CA ASP A 40 -16.77 -23.46 -35.42
C ASP A 40 -17.64 -22.22 -35.69
N SER A 41 -18.76 -22.07 -34.97
CA SER A 41 -19.62 -20.88 -35.00
C SER A 41 -19.48 -19.98 -33.76
N SER A 42 -18.61 -20.34 -32.82
CA SER A 42 -18.46 -19.59 -31.57
C SER A 42 -17.81 -18.22 -31.79
N LEU A 43 -18.36 -17.19 -31.14
CA LEU A 43 -17.78 -15.85 -31.11
C LEU A 43 -17.13 -15.62 -29.75
N LEU A 44 -15.80 -15.48 -29.74
CA LEU A 44 -15.05 -15.09 -28.55
C LEU A 44 -15.07 -13.57 -28.42
N ILE A 45 -15.69 -13.07 -27.35
CA ILE A 45 -15.65 -11.65 -26.98
C ILE A 45 -14.84 -11.54 -25.70
N ALA A 46 -13.62 -11.02 -25.80
CA ALA A 46 -12.90 -10.53 -24.62
C ALA A 46 -13.58 -9.22 -24.20
N LEU A 47 -14.46 -9.30 -23.21
CA LEU A 47 -14.94 -8.13 -22.50
C LEU A 47 -13.79 -7.67 -21.60
N ASP A 48 -12.94 -6.80 -22.13
CA ASP A 48 -12.10 -5.96 -21.29
C ASP A 48 -13.09 -5.20 -20.39
N ASP A 49 -13.12 -5.53 -19.09
CA ASP A 49 -13.99 -4.87 -18.11
C ASP A 49 -13.18 -3.79 -17.40
N PRO A 50 -13.08 -2.57 -17.97
CA PRO A 50 -12.34 -1.49 -17.33
C PRO A 50 -12.93 -1.13 -15.97
N LEU A 51 -14.22 -1.43 -15.70
CA LEU A 51 -14.85 -1.11 -14.42
C LEU A 51 -14.39 -2.02 -13.29
N ALA A 52 -14.08 -3.28 -13.59
CA ALA A 52 -13.48 -4.19 -12.61
C ALA A 52 -12.12 -3.66 -12.10
N VAL A 53 -11.28 -3.13 -13.00
CA VAL A 53 -10.00 -2.51 -12.64
C VAL A 53 -10.20 -1.29 -11.73
N PHE A 54 -11.19 -0.44 -12.03
CA PHE A 54 -11.51 0.70 -11.18
C PHE A 54 -12.00 0.28 -9.80
N ASN A 55 -12.78 -0.80 -9.71
CA ASN A 55 -13.25 -1.33 -8.45
C ASN A 55 -12.09 -1.86 -7.58
N ASP A 56 -11.15 -2.59 -8.17
CA ASP A 56 -9.97 -3.10 -7.47
C ASP A 56 -9.08 -1.97 -6.95
N LEU A 57 -8.82 -0.96 -7.79
CA LEU A 57 -8.08 0.24 -7.39
C LEU A 57 -8.81 1.01 -6.28
N GLY A 58 -10.14 1.10 -6.35
CA GLY A 58 -10.97 1.71 -5.32
C GLY A 58 -10.83 0.98 -3.98
N MET A 59 -10.84 -0.35 -3.99
CA MET A 59 -10.65 -1.17 -2.80
C MET A 59 -9.23 -1.03 -2.22
N GLN A 60 -8.19 -0.99 -3.06
CA GLN A 60 -6.81 -0.73 -2.63
C GLN A 60 -6.69 0.63 -1.94
N LEU A 61 -7.24 1.68 -2.57
CA LEU A 61 -7.23 3.02 -1.99
C LEU A 61 -7.98 3.08 -0.66
N ALA A 62 -9.13 2.40 -0.56
CA ALA A 62 -9.91 2.36 0.68
C ALA A 62 -9.12 1.68 1.81
N ALA A 63 -8.38 0.61 1.52
CA ALA A 63 -7.51 -0.06 2.47
C ALA A 63 -6.37 0.86 2.94
N ASP A 64 -5.71 1.56 2.01
CA ASP A 64 -4.64 2.52 2.35
C ASP A 64 -5.15 3.67 3.21
N GLN A 65 -6.34 4.20 2.90
CA GLN A 65 -6.97 5.25 3.71
C GLN A 65 -7.30 4.75 5.12
N ALA A 66 -7.78 3.51 5.26
CA ALA A 66 -8.04 2.92 6.56
C ALA A 66 -6.73 2.77 7.37
N ALA A 67 -5.66 2.24 6.76
CA ALA A 67 -4.36 2.11 7.39
C ALA A 67 -3.77 3.47 7.81
N PHE A 68 -3.94 4.50 6.97
CA PHE A 68 -3.49 5.86 7.29
C PHE A 68 -4.24 6.44 8.49
N ARG A 69 -5.58 6.31 8.54
CA ARG A 69 -6.39 6.76 9.68
C ARG A 69 -6.01 6.06 10.97
N ASP A 70 -5.76 4.75 10.89
CA ASP A 70 -5.29 3.94 12.00
C ASP A 70 -3.93 4.40 12.53
N TRP A 71 -3.00 4.68 11.63
CA TRP A 71 -1.70 5.25 11.97
C TRP A 71 -1.85 6.62 12.61
N GLN A 72 -2.69 7.48 12.02
CA GLN A 72 -2.95 8.84 12.49
C GLN A 72 -3.51 8.81 13.92
N ALA A 73 -4.54 7.99 14.20
CA ALA A 73 -5.09 7.83 15.54
C ALA A 73 -4.04 7.39 16.59
N ARG A 74 -3.05 6.57 16.20
CA ARG A 74 -2.00 6.07 17.11
C ARG A 74 -0.83 7.04 17.31
N HIS A 75 -0.51 7.87 16.31
CA HIS A 75 0.74 8.62 16.28
C HIS A 75 0.57 10.14 16.20
N GLU A 76 -0.56 10.65 15.72
CA GLU A 76 -0.77 12.09 15.50
C GLU A 76 -0.53 12.89 16.78
N HIS A 77 -1.14 12.48 17.89
CA HIS A 77 -0.98 13.18 19.15
C HIS A 77 0.47 13.19 19.67
N LYS A 78 1.21 12.09 19.46
CA LYS A 78 2.62 12.00 19.87
C LYS A 78 3.48 12.95 19.04
N ILE A 79 3.22 13.02 17.73
CA ILE A 79 3.93 13.93 16.82
C ILE A 79 3.60 15.38 17.19
N GLN A 80 2.33 15.71 17.45
CA GLN A 80 1.91 17.05 17.87
C GLN A 80 2.57 17.47 19.18
N ILE A 81 2.64 16.58 20.17
CA ILE A 81 3.35 16.85 21.42
C ILE A 81 4.83 17.07 21.16
N ALA A 82 5.48 16.19 20.38
CA ALA A 82 6.89 16.34 20.07
C ALA A 82 7.19 17.68 19.37
N GLN A 83 6.35 18.08 18.42
CA GLN A 83 6.42 19.39 17.77
C GLN A 83 6.24 20.53 18.76
N THR A 84 5.24 20.43 19.64
CA THR A 84 4.97 21.46 20.66
C THR A 84 6.14 21.60 21.63
N VAL A 85 6.66 20.48 22.14
CA VAL A 85 7.82 20.47 23.05
C VAL A 85 9.05 21.02 22.34
N SER A 86 9.33 20.60 21.11
CA SER A 86 10.43 21.13 20.30
C SER A 86 10.34 22.65 20.14
N GLY A 87 9.16 23.18 19.83
CA GLY A 87 8.92 24.61 19.71
C GLY A 87 9.08 25.37 21.04
N LEU A 88 8.61 24.79 22.16
CA LEU A 88 8.76 25.37 23.50
C LEU A 88 10.22 25.36 23.99
N CYS A 89 10.95 24.31 23.64
CA CYS A 89 12.37 24.16 23.93
C CYS A 89 13.26 24.99 22.99
N GLY A 90 12.70 25.75 22.04
CA GLY A 90 13.50 26.59 21.14
C GLY A 90 14.46 25.79 20.24
N ALA A 91 14.16 24.50 20.02
CA ALA A 91 14.90 23.65 19.10
C ALA A 91 14.63 24.04 17.63
N GLU A 92 13.50 24.71 17.38
CA GLU A 92 13.33 25.49 16.16
C GLU A 92 14.29 26.68 16.22
N SER A 93 15.21 26.80 15.25
CA SER A 93 16.24 27.86 15.17
C SER A 93 15.70 29.29 14.97
N ASP A 94 14.44 29.56 15.35
CA ASP A 94 13.81 30.87 15.32
C ASP A 94 14.43 31.78 16.40
N PRO A 95 15.10 32.89 16.00
CA PRO A 95 15.74 33.82 16.92
C PRO A 95 14.80 34.42 17.98
N GLN A 96 13.49 34.49 17.70
CA GLN A 96 12.49 35.05 18.60
C GLN A 96 12.00 34.07 19.67
N LYS A 97 12.15 32.76 19.43
CA LYS A 97 11.78 31.69 20.38
C LYS A 97 12.93 31.25 21.28
N LEU A 98 14.15 31.68 21.00
CA LEU A 98 15.31 31.43 21.86
C LEU A 98 15.13 32.01 23.27
N PRO A 99 15.62 31.33 24.32
CA PRO A 99 15.55 31.85 25.68
C PRO A 99 16.26 33.21 25.81
N ALA A 100 15.70 34.11 26.63
CA ALA A 100 16.21 35.48 26.80
C ALA A 100 17.70 35.54 27.20
N SER A 101 18.20 34.49 27.88
CA SER A 101 19.60 34.36 28.31
C SER A 101 20.59 34.11 27.18
N VAL A 102 20.12 33.60 26.04
CA VAL A 102 20.91 33.21 24.87
C VAL A 102 20.67 34.15 23.69
N ARG A 103 19.49 34.76 23.64
CA ARG A 103 19.05 35.69 22.59
C ARG A 103 20.00 36.88 22.46
N GLY A 104 20.45 37.15 21.23
CA GLY A 104 21.32 38.29 20.90
C GLY A 104 22.83 38.05 21.10
N ASN A 105 23.25 36.86 21.55
CA ASN A 105 24.65 36.48 21.65
C ASN A 105 24.95 35.30 20.73
N ALA A 106 25.58 35.57 19.58
CA ALA A 106 25.84 34.58 18.54
C ALA A 106 26.63 33.34 19.01
N ALA A 107 27.61 33.53 19.90
CA ALA A 107 28.42 32.43 20.43
C ALA A 107 27.59 31.51 21.34
N ARG A 108 26.75 32.08 22.20
CA ARG A 108 25.88 31.30 23.09
C ARG A 108 24.76 30.61 22.35
N THR A 109 24.19 31.25 21.32
CA THR A 109 23.16 30.62 20.47
C THR A 109 23.73 29.41 19.72
N HIS A 110 24.94 29.52 19.17
CA HIS A 110 25.59 28.40 18.48
C HIS A 110 25.86 27.23 19.44
N GLN A 111 26.33 27.51 20.65
CA GLN A 111 26.55 26.48 21.66
C GLN A 111 25.23 25.80 22.07
N TYR A 112 24.18 26.59 22.30
CA TYR A 112 22.85 26.08 22.65
C TYR A 112 22.26 25.20 21.55
N LEU A 113 22.36 25.61 20.28
CA LEU A 113 21.87 24.81 19.16
C LEU A 113 22.67 23.50 19.00
N SER A 114 23.99 23.53 19.21
CA SER A 114 24.82 22.32 19.16
C SER A 114 24.57 21.33 20.29
N GLU A 115 23.95 21.76 21.39
CA GLU A 115 23.55 20.89 22.51
C GLU A 115 22.13 20.31 22.31
N VAL A 116 21.35 20.88 21.39
CA VAL A 116 19.96 20.52 21.11
C VAL A 116 19.83 19.62 19.87
N GLU A 117 20.76 19.69 18.91
CA GLU A 117 20.94 18.71 17.81
C GLU A 117 21.47 17.35 18.30
#